data_AF-A0A2D9FXW7-F1
#
_entry.id   AF-A0A2D9FXW7-F1
#
_cell.length_a   1.000
_cell.length_b   1.000
_cell.length_c   1.000
_cell.angle_alpha   90.00
_cell.angle_beta   90.00
_cell.angle_gamma   90.00
#
_symmetry.space_group_name_H-M   'P 1'
#
loop_
_entity.id
_entity.type
_entity.pdbx_description
1 polymer ?
#
loop_
_entity_poly.entity_id
_entity_poly.type
_entity_poly.pdbx_seq_one_letter_code
_entity_poly.pdbx_strand_id
1 'polypeptide(L)'
;MKNFMLLHYGFEKPTAEDMAAWKSWFELIGDIQVERGGFRGGKEITDSGVEDLPFGSNSITGYTIITANDLEEAVVIAQKCPIVDSTCVYEIHKG
;
A
#
# COMPACT_ATOMS: atom_id res chain seq x y z
N MET A 1 11.02 -16.70 -4.02
CA MET A 1 10.19 -15.48 -3.96
C MET A 1 10.47 -14.76 -2.65
N LYS A 2 10.57 -13.44 -2.73
CA LYS A 2 10.79 -12.52 -1.62
C LYS A 2 9.48 -11.78 -1.33
N ASN A 3 9.38 -11.19 -0.13
CA ASN A 3 8.21 -10.38 0.22
C ASN A 3 8.50 -8.90 -0.06
N PHE A 4 7.53 -8.22 -0.64
CA PHE A 4 7.60 -6.79 -0.92
C PHE A 4 6.40 -6.07 -0.30
N MET A 5 6.68 -4.96 0.36
CA MET A 5 5.67 -4.04 0.90
C MET A 5 5.31 -3.02 -0.17
N LEU A 6 4.03 -2.93 -0.50
CA LEU A 6 3.41 -1.83 -1.23
C LEU A 6 2.73 -0.93 -0.21
N LEU A 7 3.30 0.24 0.04
CA LEU A 7 2.79 1.21 1.00
C LEU A 7 2.00 2.28 0.26
N HIS A 8 0.69 2.36 0.50
CA HIS A 8 -0.22 3.22 -0.24
C HIS A 8 -0.35 4.59 0.44
N TYR A 9 -0.16 5.65 -0.34
CA TYR A 9 -0.28 7.03 0.08
C TYR A 9 -1.47 7.70 -0.63
N GLY A 10 -2.15 8.55 0.12
CA GLY A 10 -3.26 9.35 -0.34
C GLY A 10 -4.61 8.74 -0.02
N PHE A 11 -5.51 9.62 0.43
CA PHE A 11 -6.93 9.36 0.57
C PHE A 11 -7.73 10.41 -0.17
N GLU A 12 -8.61 9.92 -1.03
CA GLU A 12 -9.80 10.63 -1.46
C GLU A 12 -11.00 9.71 -1.24
N LYS A 13 -12.20 10.28 -1.14
CA LYS A 13 -13.40 9.45 -1.01
C LYS A 13 -13.57 8.67 -2.33
N PRO A 14 -13.45 7.33 -2.31
CA PRO A 14 -13.45 6.57 -3.55
C PRO A 14 -14.83 6.62 -4.21
N THR A 15 -14.83 6.78 -5.52
CA THR A 15 -16.00 6.59 -6.37
C THR A 15 -16.28 5.09 -6.55
N ALA A 16 -17.41 4.76 -7.18
CA ALA A 16 -17.71 3.36 -7.52
C ALA A 16 -16.69 2.77 -8.51
N GLU A 17 -16.13 3.60 -9.40
CA GLU A 17 -15.11 3.21 -10.36
C GLU A 17 -13.78 2.90 -9.65
N ASP A 18 -13.36 3.75 -8.71
CA ASP A 18 -12.15 3.52 -7.92
C ASP A 18 -12.24 2.22 -7.13
N MET A 19 -13.39 1.98 -6.48
CA MET A 19 -13.62 0.72 -5.76
C MET A 19 -13.56 -0.50 -6.69
N ALA A 20 -14.06 -0.38 -7.93
CA ALA A 20 -14.01 -1.45 -8.92
C ALA A 20 -12.58 -1.70 -9.45
N ALA A 21 -11.81 -0.64 -9.67
CA ALA A 21 -10.40 -0.73 -10.05
C ALA A 21 -9.58 -1.43 -8.96
N TRP A 22 -9.78 -1.04 -7.69
CA TRP A 22 -9.15 -1.68 -6.54
C TRP A 22 -9.51 -3.16 -6.43
N LYS A 23 -10.80 -3.48 -6.57
CA LYS A 23 -11.26 -4.87 -6.57
C LYS A 23 -10.59 -5.69 -7.68
N SER A 24 -10.56 -5.17 -8.89
CA SER A 24 -9.93 -5.83 -10.05
C SER A 24 -8.43 -6.07 -9.84
N TRP A 25 -7.73 -5.09 -9.26
CA TRP A 25 -6.31 -5.24 -8.96
C TRP A 25 -6.07 -6.29 -7.88
N PHE A 26 -6.87 -6.32 -6.82
CA PHE A 26 -6.77 -7.37 -5.78
C PHE A 26 -7.07 -8.77 -6.32
N GLU A 27 -7.98 -8.90 -7.28
CA GLU A 27 -8.22 -10.16 -7.98
C GLU A 27 -7.00 -10.57 -8.82
N LEU A 28 -6.38 -9.62 -9.54
CA LEU A 28 -5.17 -9.86 -10.34
C LEU A 28 -3.98 -10.35 -9.52
N ILE A 29 -3.78 -9.82 -8.31
CA ILE A 29 -2.64 -10.17 -7.45
C ILE A 29 -2.96 -11.28 -6.44
N GLY A 30 -4.16 -11.88 -6.48
CA GLY A 30 -4.66 -12.77 -5.43
C GLY A 30 -3.72 -13.94 -5.09
N ASP A 31 -3.08 -14.54 -6.10
CA ASP A 31 -2.19 -15.69 -5.93
C ASP A 31 -0.84 -15.34 -5.28
N ILE A 32 -0.43 -14.08 -5.36
CA ILE A 32 0.86 -13.59 -4.83
C ILE A 32 0.68 -12.65 -3.64
N GLN A 33 -0.55 -12.34 -3.25
CA GLN A 33 -0.84 -11.49 -2.11
C GLN A 33 -0.64 -12.27 -0.81
N VAL A 34 0.25 -11.78 0.05
CA VAL A 34 0.51 -12.34 1.38
C VAL A 34 -0.48 -11.76 2.40
N GLU A 35 -0.60 -10.44 2.43
CA GLU A 35 -1.41 -9.71 3.41
C GLU A 35 -1.78 -8.34 2.85
N ARG A 36 -2.87 -7.74 3.33
CA ARG A 36 -3.21 -6.34 3.06
C ARG A 36 -4.02 -5.74 4.19
N GLY A 37 -3.94 -4.42 4.35
CA GLY A 37 -4.73 -3.70 5.34
C GLY A 37 -4.89 -2.22 5.01
N GLY A 38 -6.03 -1.66 5.41
CA GLY A 38 -6.29 -0.22 5.36
C GLY A 38 -6.12 0.41 6.74
N PHE A 39 -5.61 1.63 6.79
CA PHE A 39 -5.48 2.41 8.01
C PHE A 39 -6.64 3.40 8.15
N ARG A 40 -7.05 3.69 9.39
CA ARG A 40 -8.08 4.68 9.72
C ARG A 40 -7.60 5.53 10.88
N GLY A 41 -6.62 6.38 10.59
CA GLY A 41 -5.88 7.18 11.57
C GLY A 41 -4.64 6.46 12.09
N GLY A 42 -3.86 7.19 12.89
CA GLY A 42 -2.61 6.70 13.49
C GLY A 42 -1.97 7.78 14.35
N LYS A 43 -0.86 7.44 14.99
CA LYS A 43 -0.04 8.40 15.75
C LYS A 43 1.41 8.27 15.32
N GLU A 44 2.07 9.40 15.17
CA GLU A 44 3.53 9.46 15.03
C GLU A 44 4.14 9.66 16.41
N ILE A 45 5.20 8.90 16.70
CA ILE A 45 5.97 9.02 17.94
C ILE A 45 7.37 9.50 17.56
N THR A 46 7.80 10.60 18.16
CA THR A 46 9.13 11.17 18.01
C THR A 46 9.76 11.36 19.40
N ASP A 47 11.05 11.69 19.44
CA ASP A 47 11.72 12.01 20.71
C ASP A 47 11.08 13.22 21.42
N SER A 48 10.39 14.09 20.67
CA SER A 48 9.73 15.29 21.20
C SER A 48 8.27 15.09 21.60
N GLY A 49 7.64 13.96 21.26
CA GLY A 49 6.26 13.70 21.67
C GLY A 49 5.49 12.75 20.75
N VAL A 50 4.17 12.83 20.86
CA VAL A 50 3.22 12.01 20.10
C VAL A 50 2.22 12.92 19.39
N GLU A 51 2.09 12.75 18.08
CA GLU A 51 1.20 13.55 17.23
C GLU A 51 0.21 12.65 16.49
N ASP A 52 -0.98 13.17 16.19
CA ASP A 52 -1.97 12.45 15.37
C ASP A 52 -1.58 12.50 13.90
N LEU A 53 -1.54 11.34 13.24
CA LEU A 53 -1.33 11.27 11.80
C LEU A 53 -2.59 11.75 11.07
N PRO A 54 -2.47 12.67 10.11
CA PRO A 54 -3.60 13.10 9.30
C PRO A 54 -4.13 11.94 8.46
N PHE A 55 -5.35 12.07 7.96
CA PHE A 55 -5.93 11.15 6.98
C PHE A 55 -6.42 11.92 5.75
N GLY A 56 -5.57 12.03 4.73
CA GLY A 56 -5.80 12.81 3.51
C GLY A 56 -4.82 12.47 2.40
N SER A 57 -4.65 13.38 1.44
CA SER A 57 -3.84 13.17 0.22
C SER A 57 -2.37 12.83 0.47
N ASN A 58 -1.81 13.25 1.62
CA ASN A 58 -0.40 13.03 1.96
C ASN A 58 -0.24 12.01 3.10
N SER A 59 -1.25 11.19 3.36
CA SER A 59 -1.24 10.20 4.45
C SER A 59 -0.93 8.81 3.95
N ILE A 60 -0.30 7.99 4.78
CA ILE A 60 -0.26 6.54 4.58
C ILE A 60 -1.66 5.99 4.89
N THR A 61 -2.29 5.34 3.92
CA THR A 61 -3.70 4.92 4.02
C THR A 61 -3.88 3.42 4.00
N GLY A 62 -2.85 2.67 3.64
CA GLY A 62 -2.87 1.22 3.71
C GLY A 62 -1.58 0.59 3.22
N TYR A 63 -1.58 -0.73 3.21
CA TYR A 63 -0.48 -1.52 2.73
C TYR A 63 -0.97 -2.82 2.08
N THR A 64 -0.14 -3.35 1.19
CA THR A 64 -0.27 -4.69 0.63
C THR A 64 1.11 -5.35 0.63
N ILE A 65 1.22 -6.57 1.15
CA ILE A 65 2.42 -7.40 1.05
C ILE A 65 2.20 -8.41 -0.07
N ILE A 66 3.12 -8.45 -1.04
CA ILE A 66 3.12 -9.42 -2.14
C ILE A 66 4.39 -10.26 -2.14
N THR A 67 4.34 -11.42 -2.78
CA THR A 67 5.54 -12.18 -3.17
C THR A 67 5.93 -11.90 -4.62
N ALA A 68 7.21 -11.66 -4.87
CA ALA A 68 7.78 -11.54 -6.22
C ALA A 68 9.20 -12.14 -6.27
N ASN A 69 9.78 -12.29 -7.45
CA ASN A 69 11.15 -12.79 -7.63
C ASN A 69 12.19 -11.75 -7.24
N ASP A 70 11.97 -10.50 -7.63
CA ASP A 70 12.86 -9.36 -7.42
C ASP A 70 12.06 -8.04 -7.30
N LEU A 71 12.79 -6.93 -7.08
CA LEU A 71 12.20 -5.62 -6.88
C LEU A 71 11.56 -5.10 -8.16
N GLU A 72 12.16 -5.38 -9.31
CA GLU A 72 11.68 -4.97 -10.62
C GLU A 72 10.30 -5.58 -10.92
N GLU A 73 10.10 -6.87 -10.66
CA GLU A 73 8.79 -7.52 -10.78
C GLU A 73 7.77 -6.91 -9.81
N ALA A 74 8.15 -6.66 -8.56
CA ALA A 74 7.28 -6.00 -7.60
C ALA A 74 6.85 -4.60 -8.05
N VAL A 75 7.76 -3.83 -8.67
CA VAL A 75 7.47 -2.51 -9.28
C VAL A 75 6.48 -2.64 -10.43
N VAL A 76 6.65 -3.63 -11.32
CA VAL A 76 5.71 -3.88 -12.44
C VAL A 76 4.31 -4.22 -11.93
N ILE A 77 4.20 -4.96 -10.83
CA ILE A 77 2.91 -5.26 -10.18
C ILE A 77 2.31 -3.99 -9.56
N ALA A 78 3.12 -3.21 -8.86
CA ALA A 78 2.70 -1.97 -8.19
C ALA A 78 2.24 -0.89 -9.19
N GLN A 79 2.82 -0.83 -10.39
CA GLN A 79 2.40 0.10 -11.45
C GLN A 79 0.97 -0.13 -11.95
N LYS A 80 0.40 -1.31 -11.70
CA LYS A 80 -1.01 -1.63 -12.01
C LYS A 80 -1.96 -1.32 -10.86
N CYS A 81 -1.44 -0.91 -9.70
CA CYS A 81 -2.24 -0.53 -8.55
C CYS A 81 -3.04 0.75 -8.89
N PRO A 82 -4.31 0.84 -8.48
CA PRO A 82 -5.08 2.08 -8.59
C PRO A 82 -4.54 3.10 -7.56
N ILE A 83 -3.52 3.85 -7.96
CA ILE A 83 -2.82 4.82 -7.11
C ILE A 83 -3.70 6.05 -6.92
N VAL A 84 -3.85 6.50 -5.66
CA VAL A 84 -4.48 7.77 -5.32
C VAL A 84 -3.46 8.91 -5.42
N ASP A 85 -2.42 8.89 -4.58
CA ASP A 85 -1.29 9.82 -4.69
C ASP A 85 -0.01 9.08 -5.10
N SER A 86 0.40 8.10 -4.29
CA SER A 86 1.59 7.30 -4.59
C SER A 86 1.53 5.91 -3.93
N THR A 87 2.37 4.99 -4.39
CA THR A 87 2.62 3.71 -3.73
C THR A 87 4.12 3.44 -3.72
N CYS A 88 4.68 3.24 -2.52
CA CYS A 88 6.10 2.95 -2.34
C CYS A 88 6.33 1.43 -2.30
N VAL A 89 7.40 0.95 -2.93
CA VAL A 89 7.76 -0.47 -2.99
C VAL A 89 9.02 -0.71 -2.16
N TYR A 90 8.97 -1.62 -1.20
CA TYR A 90 10.12 -1.99 -0.37
C TYR A 90 10.32 -3.51 -0.33
N GLU A 91 11.56 -3.98 -0.44
CA GLU A 91 11.90 -5.38 -0.15
C GLU A 91 11.93 -5.61 1.36
N ILE A 92 11.11 -6.56 1.84
CA ILE A 92 11.08 -6.95 3.25
C ILE A 92 12.19 -7.98 3.49
N HIS A 93 13.20 -7.57 4.25
CA HIS A 93 14.24 -8.46 4.73
C HIS A 93 13.80 -9.10 6.05
N LYS A 94 13.72 -10.43 6.10
CA LYS A 94 13.53 -11.15 7.36
C LYS A 94 14.89 -11.17 8.08
N GLY A 95 14.91 -10.68 9.33
CA GLY A 95 16.07 -10.78 10.22
C GLY A 95 16.37 -12.20 10.67
#